data_AF-A0A395H5P3-F1
#
_entry.id   AF-A0A395H5P3-F1
#
_cell.length_a   1.000
_cell.length_b   1.000
_cell.length_c   1.000
_cell.angle_alpha   90.00
_cell.angle_beta   90.00
_cell.angle_gamma   90.00
#
_symmetry.space_group_name_H-M   'P 1'
#
loop_
_entity.id
_entity.type
_entity.pdbx_description
1 polymer ?
#
loop_
_entity_poly.entity_id
_entity_poly.type
_entity_poly.pdbx_seq_one_letter_code
_entity_poly.pdbx_strand_id
1 'polypeptide(L)'
;MDPVASSSPADELNIQDLELMMQWCTTTYRSVSRNSSVEGIWQGVVPREAMRHPFLMHGILALSALDLGFSSPPGPPKDYYTRTAQTHQSRAVTGLSKVAGNLDKSNCNAAFALSSIMVVFSFAFPRTTNKRGDVLDELLEIFRFTRGSVDVQGGIIEWVAAGEFSPLLEYDNSQPTMPDTSRLAIMSLTRMNASLASSDPAHEKDTYDTTIRYLSYSLDKLARGGETMIIAFQWIFQIPPRYMELLRERQPFAMAILAHYAVIIHSLRGHWWMGEWGARLIREIGQHLGADWRDSISWVVDATGCYIPPV
;
A
#
# COMPACT_ATOMS: atom_id res chain seq x y z
N MET A 1 50.64 -16.64 30.29
CA MET A 1 49.19 -16.47 30.43
C MET A 1 48.84 -15.27 29.58
N ASP A 2 48.46 -15.52 28.32
CA ASP A 2 47.99 -14.45 27.44
C ASP A 2 46.57 -14.05 27.87
N PRO A 3 46.25 -12.75 27.89
CA PRO A 3 44.91 -12.32 28.20
C PRO A 3 44.01 -12.66 27.02
N VAL A 4 42.99 -13.49 27.27
CA VAL A 4 41.89 -13.74 26.33
C VAL A 4 41.25 -12.38 26.05
N ALA A 5 41.49 -11.85 24.85
CA ALA A 5 40.77 -10.69 24.36
C ALA A 5 39.29 -11.06 24.30
N SER A 6 38.49 -10.48 25.18
CA SER A 6 37.04 -10.53 25.08
C SER A 6 36.64 -9.86 23.77
N SER A 7 36.15 -10.63 22.80
CA SER A 7 35.57 -10.11 21.56
C SER A 7 34.50 -9.09 21.90
N SER A 8 34.56 -7.93 21.24
CA SER A 8 33.54 -6.91 21.41
C SER A 8 32.20 -7.46 20.89
N PRO A 9 31.04 -7.14 21.51
CA PRO A 9 29.73 -7.57 20.99
C PRO A 9 29.42 -7.03 19.57
N ALA A 10 30.30 -6.19 19.00
CA ALA A 10 30.23 -5.73 17.61
C ALA A 10 30.80 -6.74 16.59
N ASP A 11 31.54 -7.76 17.03
CA ASP A 11 32.17 -8.77 16.17
C ASP A 11 31.36 -10.07 16.04
N GLU A 12 30.23 -10.20 16.76
CA GLU A 12 29.34 -11.37 16.64
C GLU A 12 28.36 -11.21 15.47
N LEU A 13 28.26 -12.27 14.67
CA LEU A 13 27.37 -12.33 13.51
C LEU A 13 25.91 -12.25 13.94
N ASN A 14 25.16 -11.25 13.46
CA ASN A 14 23.73 -11.14 13.76
C ASN A 14 22.92 -12.14 12.91
N ILE A 15 22.74 -13.35 13.44
CA ILE A 15 21.99 -14.44 12.79
C ILE A 15 20.54 -14.04 12.49
N GLN A 16 19.92 -13.22 13.33
CA GLN A 16 18.55 -12.75 13.10
C GLN A 16 18.47 -11.90 11.83
N ASP A 17 19.35 -10.91 11.67
CA ASP A 17 19.37 -10.07 10.47
C ASP A 17 19.69 -10.90 9.20
N LEU A 18 20.54 -11.92 9.33
CA LEU A 18 20.84 -12.83 8.22
C LEU A 18 19.64 -13.70 7.81
N GLU A 19 18.85 -14.20 8.77
CA GLU A 19 17.60 -14.92 8.50
C GLU A 19 16.62 -14.02 7.72
N LEU A 20 16.44 -12.77 8.17
CA LEU A 20 15.57 -11.80 7.51
C LEU A 20 16.06 -11.43 6.11
N MET A 21 17.37 -11.33 5.92
CA MET A 21 17.98 -11.10 4.60
C MET A 21 17.80 -12.31 3.68
N MET A 22 17.94 -13.53 4.21
CA MET A 22 17.67 -14.76 3.48
C MET A 22 16.20 -14.84 3.05
N GLN A 23 15.27 -14.49 3.95
CA GLN A 23 13.86 -14.39 3.61
C GLN A 23 13.65 -13.38 2.48
N TRP A 24 14.30 -12.21 2.55
CA TRP A 24 14.20 -11.22 1.47
C TRP A 24 14.57 -11.81 0.13
N CYS A 25 15.77 -12.38 0.01
CA CYS A 25 16.33 -12.90 -1.25
C CYS A 25 15.55 -14.09 -1.83
N THR A 26 14.80 -14.81 -1.00
CA THR A 26 14.07 -16.02 -1.40
C THR A 26 12.61 -15.76 -1.72
N THR A 27 11.95 -14.87 -0.96
CA THR A 27 10.48 -14.74 -0.98
C THR A 27 9.99 -13.30 -0.83
N THR A 28 10.42 -12.54 0.18
CA THR A 28 9.82 -11.22 0.51
C THR A 28 9.85 -10.25 -0.66
N TYR A 29 10.90 -10.24 -1.48
CA TYR A 29 11.05 -9.28 -2.58
C TYR A 29 9.85 -9.32 -3.55
N ARG A 30 9.19 -10.48 -3.70
CA ARG A 30 7.99 -10.65 -4.55
C ARG A 30 6.77 -9.88 -4.04
N SER A 31 6.78 -9.47 -2.77
CA SER A 31 5.72 -8.65 -2.17
C SER A 31 5.69 -7.24 -2.74
N VAL A 32 6.84 -6.76 -3.23
CA VAL A 32 7.04 -5.40 -3.77
C VAL A 32 7.26 -5.44 -5.28
N SER A 33 7.70 -6.59 -5.82
CA SER A 33 7.83 -6.78 -7.26
C SER A 33 6.47 -6.96 -7.93
N ARG A 34 6.19 -6.11 -8.92
CA ARG A 34 4.92 -6.07 -9.65
C ARG A 34 4.79 -7.09 -10.77
N ASN A 35 5.91 -7.53 -11.33
CA ASN A 35 5.96 -8.51 -12.41
C ASN A 35 7.39 -9.07 -12.52
N SER A 36 7.58 -10.01 -13.44
CA SER A 36 8.87 -10.65 -13.69
C SER A 36 9.92 -9.70 -14.28
N SER A 37 9.51 -8.63 -14.98
CA SER A 37 10.46 -7.73 -15.65
C SER A 37 11.26 -6.88 -14.68
N VAL A 38 10.70 -6.55 -13.51
CA VAL A 38 11.40 -5.79 -12.46
C VAL A 38 11.87 -6.65 -11.28
N GLU A 39 11.68 -7.98 -11.37
CA GLU A 39 11.96 -8.92 -10.29
C GLU A 39 13.44 -8.88 -9.86
N GLY A 40 14.35 -8.87 -10.84
CA GLY A 40 15.78 -8.81 -10.59
C GLY A 40 16.23 -7.53 -9.87
N ILE A 41 15.49 -6.42 -10.03
CA ILE A 41 15.78 -5.17 -9.33
C ILE A 41 15.52 -5.34 -7.83
N TRP A 42 14.34 -5.86 -7.45
CA TRP A 42 14.00 -6.09 -6.05
C TRP A 42 14.82 -7.21 -5.41
N GLN A 43 15.13 -8.28 -6.14
CA GLN A 43 15.87 -9.43 -5.62
C GLN A 43 17.37 -9.16 -5.45
N GLY A 44 18.01 -8.45 -6.39
CA GLY A 44 19.47 -8.29 -6.42
C GLY A 44 19.94 -6.84 -6.26
N VAL A 45 19.38 -5.91 -7.03
CA VAL A 45 19.86 -4.52 -7.07
C VAL A 45 19.55 -3.79 -5.77
N VAL A 46 18.32 -3.90 -5.26
CA VAL A 46 17.87 -3.24 -4.02
C VAL A 46 18.70 -3.71 -2.80
N PRO A 47 18.94 -5.01 -2.57
CA PRO A 47 19.89 -5.47 -1.55
C PRO A 47 21.30 -4.89 -1.67
N ARG A 48 21.85 -4.84 -2.89
CA ARG A 48 23.18 -4.27 -3.13
C ARG A 48 23.22 -2.78 -2.77
N GLU A 49 22.16 -2.05 -3.09
CA GLU A 49 22.02 -0.64 -2.72
C GLU A 49 21.89 -0.47 -1.19
N ALA A 50 21.13 -1.36 -0.53
CA ALA A 50 20.95 -1.36 0.92
C ALA A 50 22.26 -1.52 1.70
N MET A 51 23.28 -2.18 1.13
CA MET A 51 24.62 -2.27 1.73
C MET A 51 25.30 -0.91 1.91
N ARG A 52 24.93 0.09 1.12
CA ARG A 52 25.45 1.48 1.21
C ARG A 52 24.53 2.39 2.01
N HIS A 53 23.27 2.00 2.18
CA HIS A 53 22.23 2.82 2.79
C HIS A 53 21.53 2.04 3.92
N PRO A 54 22.01 2.15 5.17
CA PRO A 54 21.48 1.39 6.31
C PRO A 54 19.96 1.56 6.53
N PHE A 55 19.41 2.73 6.19
CA PHE A 55 17.97 2.96 6.29
C PHE A 55 17.16 2.04 5.35
N LEU A 56 17.66 1.77 4.15
CA LEU A 56 17.04 0.86 3.20
C LEU A 56 17.18 -0.59 3.69
N MET A 57 18.35 -0.96 4.22
CA MET A 57 18.55 -2.28 4.81
C MET A 57 17.54 -2.55 5.93
N HIS A 58 17.33 -1.58 6.82
CA HIS A 58 16.28 -1.71 7.83
C HIS A 58 14.88 -1.85 7.22
N GLY A 59 14.55 -1.19 6.11
CA GLY A 59 13.29 -1.41 5.40
C GLY A 59 13.11 -2.84 4.90
N ILE A 60 14.15 -3.40 4.25
CA ILE A 60 14.19 -4.79 3.77
C ILE A 60 13.93 -5.77 4.92
N LEU A 61 14.69 -5.64 6.01
CA LEU A 61 14.60 -6.52 7.16
C LEU A 61 13.24 -6.38 7.86
N ALA A 62 12.67 -5.16 7.92
CA ALA A 62 11.36 -4.92 8.51
C ALA A 62 10.25 -5.69 7.79
N LEU A 63 10.22 -5.62 6.45
CA LEU A 63 9.20 -6.31 5.67
C LEU A 63 9.40 -7.83 5.70
N SER A 64 10.65 -8.31 5.64
CA SER A 64 10.96 -9.74 5.78
C SER A 64 10.53 -10.30 7.13
N ALA A 65 10.68 -9.54 8.21
CA ALA A 65 10.22 -9.96 9.52
C ALA A 65 8.69 -10.14 9.52
N LEU A 66 7.93 -9.22 8.91
CA LEU A 66 6.47 -9.41 8.79
C LEU A 66 6.12 -10.65 7.96
N ASP A 67 6.79 -10.86 6.84
CA ASP A 67 6.54 -12.00 5.96
C ASP A 67 6.78 -13.35 6.67
N LEU A 68 7.87 -13.47 7.43
CA LEU A 68 8.10 -14.63 8.30
C LEU A 68 7.01 -14.78 9.35
N GLY A 69 6.63 -13.68 10.01
CA GLY A 69 5.55 -13.69 11.00
C GLY A 69 4.20 -14.14 10.43
N PHE A 70 3.95 -13.94 9.13
CA PHE A 70 2.78 -14.48 8.43
C PHE A 70 2.95 -15.94 8.04
N SER A 71 4.10 -16.30 7.49
CA SER A 71 4.42 -17.67 7.04
C SER A 71 4.41 -18.68 8.20
N SER A 72 4.50 -18.21 9.45
CA SER A 72 4.46 -19.02 10.67
C SER A 72 5.44 -20.22 10.63
N PRO A 73 6.73 -19.98 10.31
CA PRO A 73 7.72 -21.05 10.23
C PRO A 73 7.94 -21.69 11.61
N PRO A 74 8.52 -22.92 11.66
CA PRO A 74 9.03 -23.49 12.90
C PRO A 74 10.05 -22.53 13.52
N GLY A 75 9.79 -22.00 14.71
CA GLY A 75 10.68 -21.00 15.30
C GLY A 75 10.01 -20.08 16.32
N PRO A 76 10.49 -18.83 16.44
CA PRO A 76 9.92 -17.83 17.34
C PRO A 76 8.44 -17.57 17.07
N PRO A 77 7.67 -17.16 18.10
CA PRO A 77 6.25 -16.81 17.92
C PRO A 77 6.07 -15.59 17.01
N LYS A 78 4.90 -15.47 16.36
CA LYS A 78 4.55 -14.33 15.48
C LYS A 78 4.83 -12.94 16.09
N ASP A 79 4.61 -12.78 17.39
CA ASP A 79 4.83 -11.51 18.10
C ASP A 79 6.30 -11.09 18.12
N TYR A 80 7.23 -12.05 18.09
CA TYR A 80 8.66 -11.79 17.99
C TYR A 80 8.97 -11.07 16.67
N TYR A 81 8.55 -11.66 15.55
CA TYR A 81 8.75 -11.08 14.23
C TYR A 81 8.04 -9.73 14.06
N THR A 82 6.85 -9.58 14.65
CA THR A 82 6.12 -8.30 14.65
C THR A 82 6.90 -7.19 15.37
N ARG A 83 7.51 -7.48 16.51
CA ARG A 83 8.35 -6.51 17.25
C ARG A 83 9.64 -6.19 16.50
N THR A 84 10.27 -7.19 15.90
CA THR A 84 11.45 -7.00 15.05
C THR A 84 11.12 -6.11 13.87
N ALA A 85 10.03 -6.39 13.17
CA ALA A 85 9.54 -5.58 12.06
C ALA A 85 9.37 -4.10 12.46
N GLN A 86 8.71 -3.82 13.58
CA GLN A 86 8.55 -2.44 14.09
C GLN A 86 9.89 -1.77 14.42
N THR A 87 10.82 -2.52 15.03
CA THR A 87 12.14 -1.99 15.40
C THR A 87 12.93 -1.57 14.17
N HIS A 88 12.96 -2.44 13.14
CA HIS A 88 13.61 -2.12 11.88
C HIS A 88 12.87 -1.00 11.14
N GLN A 89 11.54 -1.01 11.09
CA GLN A 89 10.77 0.05 10.44
C GLN A 89 11.05 1.43 11.07
N SER A 90 11.10 1.52 12.40
CA SER A 90 11.43 2.76 13.11
C SER A 90 12.83 3.28 12.75
N ARG A 91 13.82 2.38 12.66
CA ARG A 91 15.19 2.70 12.23
C ARG A 91 15.24 3.14 10.76
N ALA A 92 14.47 2.49 9.89
CA ALA A 92 14.38 2.83 8.47
C ALA A 92 13.83 4.25 8.26
N VAL A 93 12.69 4.55 8.90
CA VAL A 93 12.06 5.89 8.82
C VAL A 93 12.96 6.95 9.44
N THR A 94 13.53 6.69 10.63
CA THR A 94 14.46 7.63 11.27
C THR A 94 15.68 7.90 10.40
N GLY A 95 16.22 6.86 9.76
CA GLY A 95 17.35 6.98 8.85
C GLY A 95 17.03 7.80 7.60
N LEU A 96 15.86 7.56 6.98
CA LEU A 96 15.39 8.34 5.83
C LEU A 96 15.19 9.81 6.19
N SER A 97 14.57 10.10 7.33
CA SER A 97 14.34 11.49 7.78
C SER A 97 15.64 12.27 7.97
N LYS A 98 16.75 11.62 8.34
CA LYS A 98 18.06 12.26 8.47
C LYS A 98 18.67 12.68 7.13
N VAL A 99 18.30 12.01 6.04
CA VAL A 99 18.83 12.28 4.69
C VAL A 99 17.83 12.99 3.78
N ALA A 100 16.55 13.10 4.18
CA ALA A 100 15.49 13.68 3.38
C ALA A 100 15.75 15.13 2.93
N GLY A 101 16.48 15.92 3.71
CA GLY A 101 16.89 17.29 3.34
C GLY A 101 18.05 17.37 2.33
N ASN A 102 18.73 16.25 2.07
CA ASN A 102 19.91 16.15 1.22
C ASN A 102 19.75 15.02 0.18
N LEU A 103 18.55 14.89 -0.40
CA LEU A 103 18.31 13.91 -1.45
C LEU A 103 19.04 14.33 -2.73
N ASP A 104 19.77 13.39 -3.32
CA ASP A 104 20.55 13.59 -4.54
C ASP A 104 20.64 12.28 -5.36
N LYS A 105 21.40 12.31 -6.46
CA LYS A 105 21.60 11.15 -7.33
C LYS A 105 22.21 9.93 -6.62
N SER A 106 22.96 10.14 -5.53
CA SER A 106 23.64 9.06 -4.82
C SER A 106 22.73 8.28 -3.87
N ASN A 107 21.59 8.85 -3.46
CA ASN A 107 20.69 8.23 -2.48
C ASN A 107 19.23 8.13 -2.95
N CYS A 108 18.90 8.68 -4.12
CA CYS A 108 17.55 8.66 -4.69
C CYS A 108 16.97 7.25 -4.83
N ASN A 109 17.73 6.29 -5.38
CA ASN A 109 17.27 4.92 -5.54
C ASN A 109 16.96 4.27 -4.19
N ALA A 110 17.82 4.49 -3.19
CA ALA A 110 17.60 3.96 -1.86
C ALA A 110 16.36 4.56 -1.19
N ALA A 111 16.14 5.87 -1.31
CA ALA A 111 14.95 6.54 -0.81
C ALA A 111 13.67 6.02 -1.51
N PHE A 112 13.70 5.89 -2.83
CA PHE A 112 12.60 5.33 -3.62
C PHE A 112 12.25 3.90 -3.21
N ALA A 113 13.24 2.99 -3.16
CA ALA A 113 13.01 1.61 -2.74
C ALA A 113 12.45 1.52 -1.33
N LEU A 114 12.97 2.32 -0.39
CA LEU A 114 12.42 2.32 0.96
C LEU A 114 10.96 2.79 0.97
N SER A 115 10.63 3.87 0.25
CA SER A 115 9.25 4.34 0.14
C SER A 115 8.31 3.24 -0.37
N SER A 116 8.69 2.51 -1.43
CA SER A 116 7.89 1.39 -1.95
C SER A 116 7.72 0.26 -0.93
N ILE A 117 8.81 -0.15 -0.26
CA ILE A 117 8.78 -1.19 0.78
C ILE A 117 7.86 -0.77 1.92
N MET A 118 7.90 0.50 2.33
CA MET A 118 7.08 0.99 3.43
C MET A 118 5.59 1.08 3.08
N VAL A 119 5.23 1.33 1.81
CA VAL A 119 3.82 1.24 1.38
C VAL A 119 3.30 -0.19 1.60
N VAL A 120 4.02 -1.20 1.13
CA VAL A 120 3.65 -2.62 1.36
C VAL A 120 3.63 -2.96 2.85
N PHE A 121 4.62 -2.50 3.61
CA PHE A 121 4.67 -2.66 5.07
C PHE A 121 3.43 -2.08 5.74
N SER A 122 2.95 -0.90 5.32
CA SER A 122 1.81 -0.23 5.97
C SER A 122 0.49 -1.00 5.82
N PHE A 123 0.31 -1.74 4.72
CA PHE A 123 -0.81 -2.68 4.58
C PHE A 123 -0.60 -4.00 5.32
N ALA A 124 0.63 -4.51 5.34
CA ALA A 124 0.97 -5.78 6.00
C ALA A 124 0.88 -5.70 7.54
N PHE A 125 1.34 -4.59 8.11
CA PHE A 125 1.56 -4.46 9.55
C PHE A 125 0.28 -4.56 10.40
N PRO A 126 -0.83 -3.87 10.09
CA PRO A 126 -2.05 -3.98 10.90
C PRO A 126 -2.57 -5.41 11.02
N ARG A 127 -2.32 -6.25 10.01
CA ARG A 127 -2.74 -7.65 9.96
C ARG A 127 -1.89 -8.58 10.84
N THR A 128 -0.72 -8.15 11.33
CA THR A 128 0.01 -8.91 12.35
C THR A 128 -0.44 -8.56 13.77
N THR A 129 -1.04 -7.39 13.96
CA THR A 129 -1.51 -6.93 15.27
C THR A 129 -2.90 -7.48 15.57
N ASN A 130 -3.12 -7.97 16.80
CA ASN A 130 -4.46 -8.38 17.27
C ASN A 130 -5.37 -7.19 17.62
N LYS A 131 -4.97 -5.95 17.28
CA LYS A 131 -5.78 -4.76 17.54
C LYS A 131 -6.90 -4.72 16.51
N ARG A 132 -8.15 -4.84 16.98
CA ARG A 132 -9.34 -4.55 16.18
C ARG A 132 -9.56 -3.04 16.23
N GLY A 133 -8.80 -2.29 15.44
CA GLY A 133 -9.14 -0.92 15.11
C GLY A 133 -10.30 -0.88 14.13
N ASP A 134 -10.92 0.29 14.01
CA ASP A 134 -11.84 0.59 12.93
C ASP A 134 -11.08 0.54 11.59
N VAL A 135 -11.59 -0.22 10.61
CA VAL A 135 -10.87 -0.52 9.36
C VAL A 135 -10.70 0.76 8.54
N LEU A 136 -11.69 1.64 8.56
CA LEU A 136 -11.63 2.92 7.88
C LEU A 136 -10.54 3.82 8.47
N ASP A 137 -10.46 3.94 9.79
CA ASP A 137 -9.40 4.72 10.44
C ASP A 137 -8.01 4.16 10.12
N GLU A 138 -7.81 2.84 10.20
CA GLU A 138 -6.54 2.19 9.81
C GLU A 138 -6.18 2.47 8.33
N LEU A 139 -7.16 2.43 7.43
CA LEU A 139 -6.95 2.72 6.01
C LEU A 139 -6.60 4.19 5.76
N LEU A 140 -7.24 5.12 6.46
CA LEU A 140 -6.94 6.55 6.35
C LEU A 140 -5.52 6.88 6.81
N GLU A 141 -5.03 6.19 7.84
CA GLU A 141 -3.64 6.29 8.30
C GLU A 141 -2.67 5.77 7.21
N ILE A 142 -2.99 4.63 6.58
CA ILE A 142 -2.24 4.08 5.44
C ILE A 142 -2.23 5.07 4.27
N PHE A 143 -3.36 5.68 3.94
CA PHE A 143 -3.43 6.65 2.84
C PHE A 143 -2.59 7.88 3.15
N ARG A 144 -2.66 8.41 4.37
CA ARG A 144 -1.82 9.54 4.79
C ARG A 144 -0.34 9.20 4.69
N PHE A 145 0.07 8.02 5.16
CA PHE A 145 1.44 7.53 5.06
C PHE A 145 1.89 7.41 3.60
N THR A 146 1.08 6.74 2.79
CA THR A 146 1.34 6.50 1.36
C THR A 146 1.50 7.83 0.62
N ARG A 147 0.62 8.80 0.86
CA ARG A 147 0.73 10.15 0.27
C ARG A 147 1.98 10.92 0.72
N GLY A 148 2.38 10.83 1.99
CA GLY A 148 3.62 11.44 2.46
C GLY A 148 4.88 10.89 1.75
N SER A 149 4.82 9.66 1.24
CA SER A 149 5.91 9.10 0.43
C SER A 149 6.03 9.72 -0.96
N VAL A 150 4.95 10.32 -1.49
CA VAL A 150 4.95 10.98 -2.81
C VAL A 150 5.79 12.23 -2.79
N ASP A 151 5.75 13.01 -1.71
CA ASP A 151 6.56 14.23 -1.59
C ASP A 151 8.06 13.91 -1.68
N VAL A 152 8.49 12.80 -1.06
CA VAL A 152 9.85 12.27 -1.18
C VAL A 152 10.15 11.86 -2.61
N GLN A 153 9.24 11.13 -3.26
CA GLN A 153 9.41 10.65 -4.64
C GLN A 153 9.44 11.78 -5.66
N GLY A 154 8.61 12.82 -5.52
CA GLY A 154 8.56 13.96 -6.45
C GLY A 154 9.89 14.71 -6.54
N GLY A 155 10.64 14.79 -5.43
CA GLY A 155 11.97 15.40 -5.40
C GLY A 155 13.08 14.57 -6.05
N ILE A 156 12.85 13.28 -6.32
CA ILE A 156 13.89 12.34 -6.77
C ILE A 156 13.54 11.62 -8.09
N ILE A 157 12.31 11.74 -8.57
CA ILE A 157 11.78 10.89 -9.66
C ILE A 157 12.59 11.00 -10.95
N GLU A 158 13.10 12.19 -11.27
CA GLU A 158 13.92 12.43 -12.46
C GLU A 158 15.28 11.70 -12.37
N TRP A 159 15.87 11.63 -11.17
CA TRP A 159 17.12 10.91 -10.96
C TRP A 159 16.93 9.40 -10.97
N VAL A 160 15.81 8.91 -10.40
CA VAL A 160 15.42 7.50 -10.47
C VAL A 160 15.18 7.08 -11.92
N ALA A 161 14.48 7.91 -12.70
CA ALA A 161 14.21 7.68 -14.12
C ALA A 161 15.48 7.66 -14.99
N ALA A 162 16.52 8.38 -14.59
CA ALA A 162 17.82 8.38 -15.25
C ALA A 162 18.75 7.24 -14.80
N GLY A 163 18.37 6.46 -13.80
CA GLY A 163 19.21 5.45 -13.14
C GLY A 163 18.80 4.00 -13.43
N GLU A 164 19.43 3.07 -12.70
CA GLU A 164 19.19 1.61 -12.79
C GLU A 164 17.75 1.21 -12.38
N PHE A 165 17.01 2.11 -11.73
CA PHE A 165 15.63 1.90 -11.29
C PHE A 165 14.58 2.37 -12.30
N SER A 166 14.99 2.91 -13.45
CA SER A 166 14.06 3.38 -14.49
C SER A 166 12.98 2.35 -14.89
N PRO A 167 13.24 1.03 -14.95
CA PRO A 167 12.20 0.05 -15.29
C PRO A 167 11.10 -0.06 -14.22
N LEU A 168 11.31 0.43 -12.99
CA LEU A 168 10.26 0.49 -11.96
C LEU A 168 9.23 1.60 -12.24
N LEU A 169 9.59 2.59 -13.06
CA LEU A 169 8.74 3.74 -13.39
C LEU A 169 7.95 3.53 -14.68
N GLU A 170 8.33 2.56 -15.50
CA GLU A 170 7.62 2.25 -16.75
C GLU A 170 6.21 1.75 -16.45
N TYR A 171 5.23 2.21 -17.22
CA TYR A 171 3.86 1.70 -17.14
C TYR A 171 3.67 0.57 -18.13
N ASP A 172 3.05 -0.52 -17.68
CA ASP A 172 2.62 -1.58 -18.58
C ASP A 172 1.44 -1.09 -19.43
N ASN A 173 1.57 -1.21 -20.75
CA ASN A 173 0.55 -0.84 -21.74
C ASN A 173 -0.18 -2.10 -22.23
N SER A 174 -0.64 -2.93 -21.31
CA SER A 174 -1.38 -4.15 -21.63
C SER A 174 -2.69 -3.84 -22.36
N GLN A 175 -3.02 -4.66 -23.37
CA GLN A 175 -4.22 -4.51 -24.18
C GLN A 175 -5.47 -5.13 -23.51
N PRO A 176 -6.68 -4.63 -23.83
CA PRO A 176 -7.90 -4.98 -23.12
C PRO A 176 -8.27 -6.47 -23.29
N THR A 177 -8.67 -7.12 -22.20
CA THR A 177 -9.07 -8.54 -22.21
C THR A 177 -10.53 -8.78 -21.82
N MET A 178 -11.22 -7.82 -21.18
CA MET A 178 -12.56 -8.03 -20.64
C MET A 178 -13.48 -6.79 -20.77
N PRO A 179 -14.81 -6.96 -20.78
CA PRO A 179 -15.77 -5.85 -20.74
C PRO A 179 -15.71 -5.08 -19.41
N ASP A 180 -15.68 -3.75 -19.49
CA ASP A 180 -15.69 -2.89 -18.31
C ASP A 180 -17.10 -2.81 -17.67
N THR A 181 -17.32 -3.66 -16.66
CA THR A 181 -18.54 -3.67 -15.85
C THR A 181 -18.63 -2.48 -14.89
N SER A 182 -17.52 -1.80 -14.62
CA SER A 182 -17.46 -0.68 -13.68
C SER A 182 -18.09 0.60 -14.24
N ARG A 183 -18.20 0.71 -15.56
CA ARG A 183 -18.75 1.89 -16.25
C ARG A 183 -20.14 2.28 -15.76
N LEU A 184 -21.03 1.30 -15.55
CA LEU A 184 -22.38 1.55 -15.03
C LEU A 184 -22.35 2.02 -13.58
N ALA A 185 -21.45 1.48 -12.76
CA ALA A 185 -21.26 1.89 -11.37
C ALA A 185 -20.76 3.34 -11.28
N ILE A 186 -19.78 3.71 -12.10
CA ILE A 186 -19.30 5.10 -12.21
C ILE A 186 -20.42 6.05 -12.65
N MET A 187 -21.19 5.69 -13.68
CA MET A 187 -22.34 6.50 -14.11
C MET A 187 -23.38 6.67 -12.99
N SER A 188 -23.62 5.62 -12.21
CA SER A 188 -24.52 5.66 -11.06
C SER A 188 -24.01 6.62 -9.98
N LEU A 189 -22.73 6.54 -9.62
CA LEU A 189 -22.08 7.47 -8.69
C LEU A 189 -22.16 8.92 -9.17
N THR A 190 -21.85 9.19 -10.44
CA THR A 190 -21.94 10.55 -11.01
C THR A 190 -23.38 11.09 -10.94
N ARG A 191 -24.38 10.26 -11.25
CA ARG A 191 -25.79 10.66 -11.14
C ARG A 191 -26.20 10.93 -9.70
N MET A 192 -25.80 10.09 -8.76
CA MET A 192 -26.02 10.32 -7.32
C MET A 192 -25.36 11.62 -6.86
N ASN A 193 -24.12 11.89 -7.28
CA ASN A 193 -23.41 13.13 -6.94
C ASN A 193 -24.22 14.37 -7.36
N ALA A 194 -24.74 14.38 -8.59
CA ALA A 194 -25.55 15.48 -9.11
C ALA A 194 -26.90 15.62 -8.39
N SER A 195 -27.54 14.49 -8.06
CA SER A 195 -28.82 14.48 -7.33
C SER A 195 -28.65 15.06 -5.93
N LEU A 196 -27.63 14.58 -5.18
CA LEU A 196 -27.36 15.04 -3.81
C LEU A 196 -27.01 16.54 -3.79
N ALA A 197 -26.20 17.01 -4.73
CA ALA A 197 -25.88 18.43 -4.88
C ALA A 197 -27.10 19.31 -5.17
N SER A 198 -28.13 18.77 -5.83
CA SER A 198 -29.37 19.49 -6.09
C SER A 198 -30.26 19.61 -4.86
N SER A 199 -30.14 18.66 -3.92
CA SER A 199 -30.93 18.61 -2.69
C SER A 199 -30.25 19.28 -1.49
N ASP A 200 -28.92 19.30 -1.46
CA ASP A 200 -28.13 19.88 -0.38
C ASP A 200 -27.01 20.79 -0.94
N PRO A 201 -27.12 22.13 -0.76
CA PRO A 201 -26.08 23.06 -1.16
C PRO A 201 -24.72 22.86 -0.44
N ALA A 202 -24.70 22.20 0.72
CA ALA A 202 -23.47 21.89 1.44
C ALA A 202 -22.76 20.65 0.89
N HIS A 203 -23.38 19.91 -0.04
CA HIS A 203 -22.78 18.74 -0.66
C HIS A 203 -21.55 19.11 -1.50
N GLU A 204 -20.43 18.44 -1.23
CA GLU A 204 -19.11 18.70 -1.79
C GLU A 204 -18.94 18.16 -3.22
N LYS A 205 -19.86 18.56 -4.11
CA LYS A 205 -20.02 18.02 -5.46
C LYS A 205 -18.71 17.96 -6.26
N ASP A 206 -17.95 19.05 -6.29
CA ASP A 206 -16.75 19.17 -7.12
C ASP A 206 -15.59 18.30 -6.61
N THR A 207 -15.48 18.18 -5.29
CA THR A 207 -14.56 17.23 -4.61
C THR A 207 -14.90 15.81 -5.03
N TYR A 208 -16.18 15.43 -4.96
CA TYR A 208 -16.62 14.09 -5.35
C TYR A 208 -16.50 13.81 -6.85
N ASP A 209 -16.82 14.77 -7.73
CA ASP A 209 -16.65 14.63 -9.18
C ASP A 209 -15.19 14.33 -9.53
N THR A 210 -14.27 15.00 -8.85
CA THR A 210 -12.84 14.78 -9.04
C THR A 210 -12.41 13.40 -8.56
N THR A 211 -12.85 12.96 -7.38
CA THR A 211 -12.55 11.62 -6.87
C THR A 211 -13.14 10.52 -7.76
N ILE A 212 -14.40 10.67 -8.20
CA ILE A 212 -15.07 9.72 -9.11
C ILE A 212 -14.32 9.62 -10.44
N ARG A 213 -13.81 10.74 -10.97
CA ARG A 213 -13.01 10.75 -12.20
C ARG A 213 -11.72 9.94 -12.06
N TYR A 214 -10.98 10.11 -10.97
CA TYR A 214 -9.79 9.30 -10.71
C TYR A 214 -10.13 7.82 -10.50
N LEU A 215 -11.24 7.53 -9.81
CA LEU A 215 -11.70 6.16 -9.64
C LEU A 215 -12.07 5.49 -10.98
N SER A 216 -12.78 6.22 -11.84
CA SER A 216 -13.13 5.77 -13.20
C SER A 216 -11.89 5.41 -14.00
N TYR A 217 -10.87 6.26 -13.97
CA TYR A 217 -9.59 5.98 -14.64
C TYR A 217 -8.89 4.73 -14.06
N SER A 218 -8.86 4.58 -12.74
CA SER A 218 -8.27 3.41 -12.10
C SER A 218 -9.01 2.12 -12.42
N LEU A 219 -10.35 2.13 -12.44
CA LEU A 219 -11.14 0.95 -12.77
C LEU A 219 -11.07 0.59 -14.26
N ASP A 220 -11.04 1.58 -15.16
CA ASP A 220 -10.81 1.34 -16.59
C ASP A 220 -9.43 0.70 -16.83
N LYS A 221 -8.37 1.19 -16.16
CA LYS A 221 -7.05 0.56 -16.20
C LYS A 221 -7.08 -0.88 -15.68
N LEU A 222 -7.78 -1.13 -14.58
CA LEU A 222 -7.90 -2.47 -13.99
C LEU A 222 -8.61 -3.42 -14.97
N ALA A 223 -9.70 -2.97 -15.58
CA ALA A 223 -10.44 -3.74 -16.58
C ALA A 223 -9.61 -4.05 -17.84
N ARG A 224 -8.63 -3.21 -18.16
CA ARG A 224 -7.66 -3.40 -19.25
C ARG A 224 -6.47 -4.28 -18.88
N GLY A 225 -6.46 -4.86 -17.68
CA GLY A 225 -5.38 -5.74 -17.21
C GLY A 225 -4.12 -4.98 -16.78
N GLY A 226 -4.22 -3.67 -16.52
CA GLY A 226 -3.10 -2.89 -16.01
C GLY A 226 -2.63 -3.40 -14.64
N GLU A 227 -1.38 -3.11 -14.31
CA GLU A 227 -0.77 -3.59 -13.08
C GLU A 227 -1.49 -3.04 -11.83
N THR A 228 -2.03 -3.97 -11.03
CA THR A 228 -2.98 -3.66 -9.97
C THR A 228 -2.38 -2.85 -8.82
N MET A 229 -1.11 -3.09 -8.43
CA MET A 229 -0.48 -2.32 -7.34
C MET A 229 -0.30 -0.85 -7.73
N ILE A 230 0.15 -0.57 -8.95
CA ILE A 230 0.25 0.79 -9.50
C ILE A 230 -1.12 1.45 -9.48
N ILE A 231 -2.16 0.77 -9.96
CA ILE A 231 -3.51 1.32 -10.04
C ILE A 231 -4.05 1.67 -8.65
N ALA A 232 -3.87 0.76 -7.68
CA ALA A 232 -4.30 0.96 -6.30
C ALA A 232 -3.60 2.17 -5.65
N PHE A 233 -2.27 2.22 -5.74
CA PHE A 233 -1.50 3.29 -5.12
C PHE A 233 -1.65 4.64 -5.85
N GLN A 234 -1.76 4.63 -7.18
CA GLN A 234 -2.01 5.83 -7.98
C GLN A 234 -3.29 6.54 -7.53
N TRP A 235 -4.37 5.79 -7.29
CA TRP A 235 -5.62 6.40 -6.83
C TRP A 235 -5.45 7.10 -5.48
N ILE A 236 -4.78 6.46 -4.51
CA ILE A 236 -4.48 7.04 -3.19
C ILE A 236 -3.71 8.36 -3.30
N PHE A 237 -2.80 8.47 -4.27
CA PHE A 237 -2.02 9.69 -4.49
C PHE A 237 -2.86 10.83 -5.08
N GLN A 238 -3.86 10.50 -5.91
CA GLN A 238 -4.63 11.46 -6.68
C GLN A 238 -5.84 12.05 -5.95
N ILE A 239 -6.38 11.36 -4.92
CA ILE A 239 -7.57 11.84 -4.23
C ILE A 239 -7.38 13.23 -3.58
N PRO A 240 -8.37 14.13 -3.66
CA PRO A 240 -8.29 15.45 -3.02
C PRO A 240 -8.08 15.36 -1.50
N PRO A 241 -7.31 16.28 -0.87
CA PRO A 241 -7.22 16.36 0.58
C PRO A 241 -8.60 16.50 1.25
N ARG A 242 -9.51 17.29 0.66
CA ARG A 242 -10.88 17.45 1.16
C ARG A 242 -11.66 16.13 1.20
N TYR A 243 -11.46 15.25 0.21
CA TYR A 243 -12.10 13.94 0.20
C TYR A 243 -11.64 13.05 1.37
N MET A 244 -10.37 13.16 1.79
CA MET A 244 -9.88 12.46 2.99
C MET A 244 -10.54 12.95 4.27
N GLU A 245 -10.86 14.24 4.35
CA GLU A 245 -11.61 14.81 5.48
C GLU A 245 -13.05 14.28 5.50
N LEU A 246 -13.72 14.26 4.35
CA LEU A 246 -15.08 13.71 4.21
C LEU A 246 -15.14 12.22 4.59
N LEU A 247 -14.10 11.44 4.27
CA LEU A 247 -13.99 10.06 4.75
C LEU A 247 -13.80 9.97 6.27
N ARG A 248 -12.98 10.85 6.86
CA ARG A 248 -12.80 10.91 8.33
C ARG A 248 -14.08 11.33 9.05
N GLU A 249 -14.85 12.22 8.43
CA GLU A 249 -16.19 12.62 8.86
C GLU A 249 -17.25 11.52 8.62
N ARG A 250 -16.87 10.41 7.97
CA ARG A 250 -17.75 9.27 7.62
C ARG A 250 -18.97 9.70 6.81
N GLN A 251 -18.77 10.65 5.89
CA GLN A 251 -19.83 11.08 4.98
C GLN A 251 -20.29 9.88 4.13
N PRO A 252 -21.60 9.57 4.09
CA PRO A 252 -22.10 8.38 3.40
C PRO A 252 -21.67 8.31 1.92
N PHE A 253 -21.76 9.42 1.19
CA PHE A 253 -21.37 9.41 -0.22
C PHE A 253 -19.85 9.19 -0.42
N ALA A 254 -19.01 9.73 0.47
CA ALA A 254 -17.58 9.48 0.46
C ALA A 254 -17.29 7.99 0.66
N MET A 255 -17.97 7.35 1.62
CA MET A 255 -17.83 5.92 1.87
C MET A 255 -18.34 5.07 0.70
N ALA A 256 -19.42 5.46 0.02
CA ALA A 256 -19.90 4.78 -1.17
C ALA A 256 -18.84 4.79 -2.28
N ILE A 257 -18.17 5.91 -2.53
CA ILE A 257 -17.04 6.00 -3.48
C ILE A 257 -15.88 5.11 -3.02
N LEU A 258 -15.54 5.12 -1.73
CA LEU A 258 -14.48 4.27 -1.17
C LEU A 258 -14.79 2.76 -1.33
N ALA A 259 -16.05 2.34 -1.23
CA ALA A 259 -16.44 0.96 -1.48
C ALA A 259 -16.12 0.51 -2.91
N HIS A 260 -16.23 1.40 -3.90
CA HIS A 260 -15.86 1.09 -5.28
C HIS A 260 -14.34 1.00 -5.45
N TYR A 261 -13.57 1.85 -4.77
CA TYR A 261 -12.12 1.68 -4.67
C TYR A 261 -11.75 0.34 -4.00
N ALA A 262 -12.55 -0.13 -3.04
CA ALA A 262 -12.32 -1.40 -2.34
C ALA A 262 -12.26 -2.60 -3.31
N VAL A 263 -12.93 -2.53 -4.46
CA VAL A 263 -12.84 -3.55 -5.53
C VAL A 263 -11.41 -3.68 -6.06
N ILE A 264 -10.70 -2.56 -6.21
CA ILE A 264 -9.30 -2.53 -6.70
C ILE A 264 -8.40 -3.23 -5.69
N ILE A 265 -8.43 -2.83 -4.42
CA ILE A 265 -7.59 -3.48 -3.39
C ILE A 265 -8.04 -4.92 -3.11
N HIS A 266 -9.31 -5.27 -3.33
CA HIS A 266 -9.78 -6.65 -3.24
C HIS A 266 -9.21 -7.54 -4.36
N SER A 267 -8.89 -6.98 -5.53
CA SER A 267 -8.20 -7.73 -6.59
C SER A 267 -6.75 -8.09 -6.20
N LEU A 268 -6.15 -7.37 -5.24
CA LEU A 268 -4.84 -7.68 -4.66
C LEU A 268 -4.89 -8.73 -3.54
N ARG A 269 -6.05 -9.27 -3.16
CA ARG A 269 -6.22 -10.19 -2.01
C ARG A 269 -5.34 -11.44 -2.02
N GLY A 270 -4.84 -11.85 -3.18
CA GLY A 270 -3.89 -12.96 -3.31
C GLY A 270 -2.50 -12.65 -2.71
N HIS A 271 -2.15 -11.38 -2.54
CA HIS A 271 -0.93 -10.99 -1.86
C HIS A 271 -1.09 -11.18 -0.36
N TRP A 272 -0.11 -11.83 0.27
CA TRP A 272 -0.13 -12.13 1.70
C TRP A 272 -0.26 -10.87 2.55
N TRP A 273 0.22 -9.71 2.07
CA TRP A 273 0.16 -8.43 2.78
C TRP A 273 -1.21 -7.73 2.62
N MET A 274 -1.92 -7.94 1.51
CA MET A 274 -3.25 -7.36 1.29
C MET A 274 -4.37 -8.22 1.89
N GLY A 275 -4.46 -9.50 1.51
CA GLY A 275 -5.45 -10.46 2.05
C GLY A 275 -6.86 -9.90 2.13
N GLU A 276 -7.46 -9.90 3.32
CA GLU A 276 -8.87 -9.55 3.52
C GLU A 276 -9.17 -8.04 3.60
N TRP A 277 -8.19 -7.15 3.35
CA TRP A 277 -8.38 -5.69 3.44
C TRP A 277 -9.63 -5.20 2.70
N GLY A 278 -9.76 -5.55 1.41
CA GLY A 278 -10.91 -5.14 0.60
C GLY A 278 -12.23 -5.67 1.15
N ALA A 279 -12.28 -6.94 1.57
CA ALA A 279 -13.50 -7.55 2.10
C ALA A 279 -13.92 -6.97 3.46
N ARG A 280 -12.96 -6.70 4.35
CA ARG A 280 -13.19 -6.05 5.64
C ARG A 280 -13.76 -4.64 5.44
N LEU A 281 -13.16 -3.87 4.52
CA LEU A 281 -13.59 -2.50 4.22
C LEU A 281 -15.00 -2.45 3.62
N ILE A 282 -15.31 -3.31 2.65
CA ILE A 282 -16.64 -3.41 2.04
C ILE A 282 -17.70 -3.72 3.10
N ARG A 283 -17.40 -4.64 4.01
CA ARG A 283 -18.33 -5.02 5.09
C ARG A 283 -18.59 -3.87 6.05
N GLU A 284 -17.54 -3.19 6.49
CA GLU A 284 -17.65 -2.06 7.41
C GLU A 284 -18.43 -0.89 6.79
N ILE A 285 -18.11 -0.54 5.54
CA ILE A 285 -18.85 0.49 4.80
C ILE A 285 -20.32 0.10 4.64
N GLY A 286 -20.58 -1.15 4.23
CA GLY A 286 -21.95 -1.65 4.04
C GLY A 286 -22.80 -1.64 5.31
N GLN A 287 -22.18 -1.90 6.47
CA GLN A 287 -22.85 -1.82 7.77
C GLN A 287 -23.15 -0.37 8.18
N HIS A 288 -22.27 0.57 7.86
CA HIS A 288 -22.43 1.98 8.22
C HIS A 288 -23.45 2.70 7.33
N LEU A 289 -23.46 2.42 6.03
CA LEU A 289 -24.30 3.10 5.05
C LEU A 289 -25.81 2.79 5.19
N GLY A 290 -26.17 1.67 5.84
CA GLY A 290 -27.57 1.30 6.03
C GLY A 290 -28.29 0.88 4.74
N ALA A 291 -29.62 0.76 4.80
CA ALA A 291 -30.43 0.23 3.70
C ALA A 291 -30.51 1.17 2.48
N ASP A 292 -30.62 2.48 2.71
CA ASP A 292 -30.87 3.48 1.67
C ASP A 292 -29.74 3.61 0.64
N TRP A 293 -28.55 3.14 1.02
CA TRP A 293 -27.34 3.20 0.22
C TRP A 293 -26.95 1.85 -0.40
N ARG A 294 -27.71 0.77 -0.17
CA ARG A 294 -27.37 -0.57 -0.69
C ARG A 294 -27.23 -0.60 -2.20
N ASP A 295 -28.16 0.05 -2.91
CA ASP A 295 -28.12 0.12 -4.37
C ASP A 295 -26.85 0.82 -4.88
N SER A 296 -26.34 1.78 -4.13
CA SER A 296 -25.12 2.52 -4.47
C SER A 296 -23.89 1.63 -4.50
N ILE A 297 -23.84 0.55 -3.70
CA ILE A 297 -22.71 -0.38 -3.60
C ILE A 297 -23.04 -1.79 -4.12
N SER A 298 -24.17 -1.97 -4.81
CA SER A 298 -24.59 -3.26 -5.38
C SER A 298 -23.53 -3.88 -6.29
N TRP A 299 -23.00 -3.08 -7.23
CA TRP A 299 -21.90 -3.51 -8.10
C TRP A 299 -20.66 -3.94 -7.33
N VAL A 300 -20.36 -3.33 -6.18
CA VAL A 300 -19.19 -3.69 -5.36
C VAL A 300 -19.35 -5.12 -4.83
N VAL A 301 -20.55 -5.48 -4.39
CA VAL A 301 -20.88 -6.84 -3.95
C VAL A 301 -20.77 -7.82 -5.13
N ASP A 302 -21.35 -7.49 -6.28
CA ASP A 302 -21.30 -8.35 -7.47
C ASP A 302 -19.87 -8.58 -7.97
N ALA A 303 -19.05 -7.53 -8.00
CA ALA A 303 -17.68 -7.57 -8.50
C ALA A 303 -16.72 -8.33 -7.57
N THR A 304 -17.00 -8.37 -6.27
CA THR A 304 -16.11 -8.98 -5.27
C THR A 304 -16.63 -10.30 -4.68
N GLY A 305 -17.92 -10.59 -4.82
CA GLY A 305 -18.58 -11.70 -4.14
C GLY A 305 -18.64 -11.53 -2.61
N CYS A 306 -18.38 -10.33 -2.09
CA CYS A 306 -18.39 -10.07 -0.65
C CYS A 306 -19.81 -10.01 -0.09
N TYR A 307 -20.04 -10.65 1.06
CA TYR A 307 -21.31 -10.57 1.77
C TYR A 307 -21.34 -9.42 2.78
N ILE A 308 -22.36 -8.58 2.68
CA ILE A 308 -22.67 -7.53 3.65
C ILE A 308 -23.82 -8.03 4.53
N PRO A 309 -23.60 -8.24 5.85
CA PRO A 309 -24.68 -8.64 6.76
C PRO A 309 -25.85 -7.64 6.73
N PRO A 310 -27.10 -8.10 6.92
CA PRO A 310 -28.20 -7.21 7.20
C PRO A 310 -27.91 -6.39 8.46
N VAL A 311 -28.31 -5.12 8.44
CA VAL A 311 -28.21 -4.18 9.57
C VAL A 311 -29.38 -4.42 10.50
#